data_AF-A0A817EN97-F1
#
_entry.id   AF-A0A817EN97-F1
#
_cell.length_a   1.000
_cell.length_b   1.000
_cell.length_c   1.000
_cell.angle_alpha   90.00
_cell.angle_beta   90.00
_cell.angle_gamma   90.00
#
_symmetry.space_group_name_H-M   'P 1'
#
loop_
_entity.id
_entity.type
_entity.pdbx_description
1 polymer ?
#
loop_
_entity_poly.entity_id
_entity_poly.type
_entity_poly.pdbx_seq_one_letter_code
_entity_poly.pdbx_strand_id
1 'polypeptide(L)'
;MTDYEGGTIKSVKEMLPNVLHKGCLFHFSQAVWRQVESKRLATKYRADESFRLKVKKLIALAFLPVDDITTEFDLIVDEEADDLLEYFEKTSIGEPKRRGTGRKKPLFDHKLWNIHDRVAAAVPRSNNSMEGWHNAFANRVSISHPTVIKLTEKIRREQSKFEGDIAKILQGHDIKTKKACNRRLYERVSRLVNAYDSSQLDQFLTNVAANVTL
;
A
#
# COMPACT_ATOMS: atom_id res chain seq x y z
N MET A 1 -0.76 -2.61 10.56
CA MET A 1 -0.24 -2.54 9.18
C MET A 1 1.27 -2.44 9.25
N THR A 2 2.01 -3.16 8.41
CA THR A 2 3.48 -3.12 8.41
C THR A 2 4.03 -3.13 6.99
N ASP A 3 5.35 -3.07 6.90
CA ASP A 3 6.12 -3.27 5.68
C ASP A 3 6.23 -4.76 5.37
N TYR A 4 6.75 -5.10 4.19
CA TYR A 4 6.82 -6.47 3.67
C TYR A 4 8.09 -7.20 4.12
N GLU A 5 8.31 -7.27 5.43
CA GLU A 5 9.43 -8.00 6.01
C GLU A 5 8.97 -9.32 6.63
N GLY A 6 9.58 -10.43 6.20
CA GLY A 6 9.19 -11.77 6.63
C GLY A 6 9.26 -11.97 8.15
N GLY A 7 10.31 -11.43 8.81
CA GLY A 7 10.47 -11.50 10.26
C GLY A 7 9.37 -10.75 11.01
N THR A 8 9.04 -9.54 10.55
CA THR A 8 7.95 -8.72 11.10
C THR A 8 6.59 -9.40 10.92
N ILE A 9 6.30 -9.91 9.71
CA ILE A 9 5.05 -10.64 9.43
C ILE A 9 4.92 -11.88 10.32
N LYS A 10 6.00 -12.66 10.47
CA LYS A 10 6.02 -13.84 11.32
C LYS A 10 5.77 -13.48 12.78
N SER A 11 6.49 -12.49 13.30
CA SER A 11 6.38 -12.05 14.70
C SER A 11 4.97 -11.55 15.03
N VAL A 12 4.35 -10.78 14.13
CA VAL A 12 2.96 -10.31 14.33
C VAL A 12 1.98 -11.48 14.40
N LYS A 13 2.13 -12.49 13.53
CA LYS A 13 1.25 -13.67 13.54
C LYS A 13 1.39 -14.50 14.82
N GLU A 14 2.62 -14.62 15.34
CA GLU A 14 2.89 -15.39 16.56
C GLU A 14 2.40 -14.64 17.82
N MET A 15 2.68 -13.34 17.92
CA MET A 15 2.38 -12.55 19.12
C MET A 15 0.93 -12.03 19.15
N LEU A 16 0.31 -11.83 17.99
CA LEU A 16 -1.02 -11.26 17.85
C LEU A 16 -1.89 -12.13 16.92
N PRO A 17 -2.18 -13.40 17.27
CA PRO A 17 -2.81 -14.36 16.35
C PRO A 17 -4.22 -13.96 15.89
N ASN A 18 -4.92 -13.14 16.68
CA ASN A 18 -6.30 -12.73 16.42
C ASN A 18 -6.42 -11.40 15.68
N VAL A 19 -5.30 -10.75 15.32
CA VAL A 19 -5.37 -9.46 14.60
C VAL A 19 -5.30 -9.67 13.10
N LEU A 20 -6.08 -8.88 12.36
CA LEU A 20 -5.97 -8.84 10.91
C LEU A 20 -4.70 -8.07 10.51
N HIS A 21 -3.63 -8.82 10.24
CA HIS A 21 -2.40 -8.24 9.73
C HIS A 21 -2.54 -7.83 8.26
N LYS A 22 -2.13 -6.60 7.94
CA LYS A 22 -2.20 -6.01 6.60
C LYS A 22 -0.88 -5.35 6.24
N GLY A 23 -0.50 -5.44 4.97
CA GLY A 23 0.60 -4.71 4.38
C GLY A 23 0.20 -3.28 4.04
N CYS A 24 1.19 -2.39 3.98
CA CYS A 24 1.01 -1.02 3.52
C CYS A 24 1.00 -0.96 1.99
N LEU A 25 0.01 -0.31 1.37
CA LEU A 25 -0.02 -0.16 -0.09
C LEU A 25 1.20 0.62 -0.60
N PHE A 26 1.67 1.63 0.14
CA PHE A 26 2.85 2.41 -0.26
C PHE A 26 4.09 1.50 -0.40
N HIS A 27 4.35 0.64 0.59
CA HIS A 27 5.47 -0.29 0.52
C HIS A 27 5.27 -1.39 -0.52
N PHE A 28 4.04 -1.78 -0.81
CA PHE A 28 3.72 -2.69 -1.91
C PHE A 28 4.08 -2.06 -3.27
N SER A 29 3.59 -0.84 -3.52
CA SER A 29 3.91 -0.05 -4.70
C SER A 29 5.41 0.17 -4.85
N GLN A 30 6.11 0.47 -3.74
CA GLN A 30 7.56 0.65 -3.74
C GLN A 30 8.31 -0.65 -4.05
N ALA A 31 7.82 -1.81 -3.59
CA ALA A 31 8.42 -3.10 -3.94
C ALA A 31 8.33 -3.38 -5.45
N VAL A 32 7.18 -3.10 -6.07
CA VAL A 32 7.01 -3.18 -7.53
C VAL A 32 7.96 -2.21 -8.24
N TRP A 33 8.04 -0.96 -7.80
CA TRP A 33 8.92 0.04 -8.39
C TRP A 33 10.40 -0.34 -8.32
N ARG A 34 10.87 -0.86 -7.17
CA ARG A 34 12.24 -1.35 -7.03
C ARG A 34 12.59 -2.45 -8.03
N GLN A 35 11.62 -3.26 -8.46
CA GLN A 35 11.86 -4.24 -9.52
C GLN A 35 11.90 -3.63 -10.91
N VAL A 36 11.06 -2.63 -11.19
CA VAL A 36 11.18 -1.82 -12.41
C VAL A 36 12.59 -1.23 -12.51
N GLU A 37 13.13 -0.71 -11.40
CA GLU A 37 14.50 -0.17 -11.35
C GLU A 37 15.57 -1.26 -11.48
N SER A 38 15.47 -2.35 -10.73
CA SER A 38 16.46 -3.44 -10.73
C SER A 38 16.62 -4.08 -12.12
N LYS A 39 15.51 -4.16 -12.86
CA LYS A 39 15.46 -4.69 -14.23
C LYS A 39 15.76 -3.63 -15.31
N ARG A 40 16.15 -2.41 -14.91
CA ARG A 40 16.47 -1.29 -15.82
C ARG A 40 15.30 -0.87 -16.71
N LEU A 41 14.06 -1.12 -16.27
CA LEU A 41 12.83 -0.82 -17.00
C LEU A 41 12.32 0.62 -16.74
N ALA A 42 13.01 1.39 -15.89
CA ALA A 42 12.60 2.76 -15.55
C ALA A 42 12.53 3.70 -16.77
N THR A 43 13.41 3.53 -17.77
CA THR A 43 13.34 4.30 -19.02
C THR A 43 12.11 3.90 -19.85
N LYS A 44 11.85 2.59 -19.97
CA LYS A 44 10.64 2.07 -20.64
C LYS A 44 9.37 2.58 -19.96
N TYR A 45 9.30 2.55 -18.63
CA TYR A 45 8.18 3.09 -17.86
C TYR A 45 7.90 4.58 -18.13
N ARG A 46 8.93 5.39 -18.40
CA ARG A 46 8.74 6.81 -18.70
C ARG A 46 8.28 7.04 -20.15
N ALA A 47 8.82 6.26 -21.09
CA ALA A 47 8.61 6.45 -22.52
C ALA A 47 7.37 5.73 -23.08
N ASP A 48 7.00 4.58 -22.50
CA ASP A 48 5.93 3.71 -22.99
C ASP A 48 4.72 3.78 -22.05
N GLU A 49 3.63 4.35 -22.56
CA GLU A 49 2.38 4.50 -21.82
C GLU A 49 1.71 3.16 -21.52
N SER A 50 1.78 2.19 -22.43
CA SER A 50 1.20 0.86 -22.26
C SER A 50 1.93 0.11 -21.15
N PHE A 51 3.27 0.10 -21.19
CA PHE A 51 4.07 -0.51 -20.14
C PHE A 51 3.84 0.18 -18.78
N ARG A 52 3.77 1.52 -18.75
CA ARG A 52 3.44 2.27 -17.53
C ARG A 52 2.08 1.90 -16.98
N LEU A 53 1.07 1.76 -17.83
CA LEU A 53 -0.28 1.32 -17.43
C LEU A 53 -0.25 -0.11 -16.89
N LYS A 54 0.47 -1.04 -17.55
CA LYS A 54 0.67 -2.42 -17.09
C LYS A 54 1.24 -2.45 -15.66
N VAL A 55 2.32 -1.73 -15.39
CA VAL A 55 2.92 -1.64 -14.04
C VAL A 55 1.93 -1.10 -13.01
N LYS A 56 1.14 -0.08 -13.38
CA LYS A 56 0.12 0.48 -12.47
C LYS A 56 -1.05 -0.47 -12.26
N LYS A 57 -1.44 -1.27 -13.26
CA LYS A 57 -2.47 -2.32 -13.13
C LYS A 57 -2.03 -3.40 -12.15
N LEU A 58 -0.76 -3.81 -12.14
CA LEU A 58 -0.23 -4.74 -11.14
C LEU A 58 -0.45 -4.26 -9.70
N ILE A 59 -0.28 -2.96 -9.45
CA ILE A 59 -0.57 -2.35 -8.14
C ILE A 59 -2.08 -2.24 -7.91
N ALA A 60 -2.84 -1.93 -8.95
CA ALA A 60 -4.29 -1.81 -8.90
C ALA A 60 -4.99 -3.12 -8.53
N LEU A 61 -4.37 -4.28 -8.76
CA LEU A 61 -4.85 -5.58 -8.28
C LEU A 61 -5.12 -5.59 -6.75
N ALA A 62 -4.43 -4.76 -5.97
CA ALA A 62 -4.66 -4.66 -4.52
C ALA A 62 -6.06 -4.11 -4.17
N PHE A 63 -6.74 -3.51 -5.14
CA PHE A 63 -8.07 -2.93 -5.00
C PHE A 63 -9.18 -3.83 -5.52
N LEU A 64 -8.90 -5.01 -6.06
CA LEU A 64 -9.93 -5.99 -6.44
C LEU A 64 -10.42 -6.79 -5.23
N PRO A 65 -11.62 -7.38 -5.28
CA PRO A 65 -11.94 -8.49 -4.40
C PRO A 65 -10.88 -9.58 -4.52
N VAL A 66 -10.58 -10.28 -3.41
CA VAL A 66 -9.47 -11.25 -3.37
C VAL A 66 -9.65 -12.37 -4.40
N ASP A 67 -10.90 -12.77 -4.64
CA ASP A 67 -11.22 -13.90 -5.51
C ASP A 67 -10.98 -13.60 -7.00
N ASP A 68 -10.94 -12.32 -7.39
CA ASP A 68 -10.75 -11.91 -8.78
C ASP A 68 -9.28 -11.66 -9.15
N ILE A 69 -8.39 -11.58 -8.15
CA ILE A 69 -6.98 -11.20 -8.32
C ILE A 69 -6.26 -12.11 -9.32
N THR A 70 -6.39 -13.42 -9.18
CA THR A 70 -5.64 -14.37 -10.01
C THR A 70 -6.13 -14.38 -11.44
N THR A 71 -7.45 -14.33 -11.61
CA THR A 71 -8.09 -14.30 -12.94
C THR A 71 -7.65 -13.06 -13.71
N GLU A 72 -7.65 -11.91 -13.04
CA GLU A 72 -7.29 -10.66 -13.69
C GLU A 72 -5.79 -10.53 -13.94
N PHE A 73 -4.96 -11.05 -13.04
CA PHE A 73 -3.52 -11.13 -13.30
C PHE A 73 -3.22 -11.91 -14.59
N ASP A 74 -3.92 -13.02 -14.81
CA ASP A 74 -3.72 -13.86 -16.00
C ASP A 74 -4.13 -13.17 -17.31
N LEU A 75 -5.00 -12.15 -17.25
CA LEU A 75 -5.36 -11.31 -18.39
C LEU A 75 -4.34 -10.18 -18.64
N ILE A 76 -3.61 -9.74 -17.60
CA ILE A 76 -2.57 -8.70 -17.71
C ILE A 76 -1.28 -9.26 -18.30
N VAL A 77 -0.99 -10.54 -18.03
CA VAL A 77 0.17 -11.25 -18.58
C VAL A 77 -0.08 -11.49 -20.07
N ASP A 78 0.68 -10.81 -20.93
CA ASP A 78 0.80 -11.18 -22.34
C ASP A 78 1.75 -12.38 -22.50
N GLU A 79 1.78 -12.98 -23.70
CA GLU A 79 2.63 -14.16 -23.99
C GLU A 79 4.14 -13.90 -23.74
N GLU A 80 4.58 -12.64 -23.68
CA GLU A 80 5.92 -12.24 -23.27
C GLU A 80 5.94 -11.78 -21.80
N ALA A 81 5.95 -12.74 -20.88
CA ALA A 81 6.19 -12.46 -19.47
C ALA A 81 7.61 -11.88 -19.28
N ASP A 82 7.70 -10.57 -19.11
CA ASP A 82 8.96 -9.94 -18.73
C ASP A 82 9.35 -10.28 -17.27
N ASP A 83 10.63 -10.11 -16.94
CA ASP A 83 11.19 -10.38 -15.62
C ASP A 83 10.42 -9.75 -14.44
N LEU A 84 9.64 -8.68 -14.69
CA LEU A 84 8.82 -8.03 -13.68
C LEU A 84 7.57 -8.86 -13.36
N LEU A 85 6.91 -9.42 -14.38
CA LEU A 85 5.76 -10.29 -14.21
C LEU A 85 6.15 -11.59 -13.49
N GLU A 86 7.29 -12.20 -13.83
CA GLU A 86 7.79 -13.40 -13.13
C GLU A 86 8.00 -13.11 -11.63
N TYR A 87 8.64 -11.98 -11.30
CA TYR A 87 8.81 -11.57 -9.92
C TYR A 87 7.45 -11.38 -9.21
N PHE A 88 6.52 -10.67 -9.86
CA PHE A 88 5.23 -10.35 -9.26
C PHE A 88 4.39 -11.60 -9.07
N GLU A 89 4.40 -12.51 -10.04
CA GLU A 89 3.72 -13.80 -9.96
C GLU A 89 4.26 -14.62 -8.79
N LYS A 90 5.58 -14.76 -8.67
CA LYS A 90 6.20 -15.51 -7.57
C LYS A 90 5.92 -14.92 -6.19
N THR A 91 5.95 -13.60 -6.08
CA THR A 91 5.88 -12.92 -4.77
C THR A 91 4.45 -12.67 -4.29
N SER A 92 3.53 -12.35 -5.21
CA SER A 92 2.23 -11.78 -4.87
C SER A 92 1.05 -12.63 -5.36
N ILE A 93 1.17 -13.34 -6.49
CA ILE A 93 0.06 -14.10 -7.08
C ILE A 93 0.11 -15.59 -6.71
N GLY A 94 1.29 -16.20 -6.86
CA GLY A 94 1.53 -17.62 -6.77
C GLY A 94 1.69 -18.23 -8.17
N GLU A 95 2.84 -18.86 -8.43
CA GLU A 95 3.12 -19.51 -9.71
C GLU A 95 2.16 -20.70 -9.95
N PRO A 96 1.79 -21.00 -11.21
CA PRO A 96 1.08 -22.22 -11.56
C PRO A 96 1.83 -23.47 -11.07
N LYS A 97 1.09 -24.46 -10.56
CA LYS A 97 1.71 -25.74 -10.19
C LYS A 97 2.12 -26.50 -11.45
N ARG A 98 3.35 -27.07 -11.46
CA ARG A 98 3.84 -27.93 -12.56
C ARG A 98 3.03 -29.22 -12.73
N ARG A 99 2.34 -29.67 -11.68
CA ARG A 99 1.48 -30.86 -11.68
C ARG A 99 0.23 -30.59 -10.83
N GLY A 100 -0.94 -30.96 -11.35
CA GLY A 100 -2.24 -30.72 -10.71
C GLY A 100 -2.84 -29.36 -11.03
N THR A 101 -4.02 -29.07 -10.46
CA THR A 101 -4.73 -27.80 -10.66
C THR A 101 -4.35 -26.76 -9.60
N GLY A 102 -4.38 -25.49 -10.01
CA GLY A 102 -4.19 -24.32 -9.14
C GLY A 102 -2.75 -23.80 -9.02
N ARG A 103 -2.57 -22.82 -8.14
CA ARG A 103 -1.33 -22.06 -7.93
C ARG A 103 -0.59 -22.45 -6.65
N LYS A 104 0.72 -22.24 -6.61
CA LYS A 104 1.53 -22.30 -5.39
C LYS A 104 1.14 -21.15 -4.46
N LYS A 105 1.42 -21.30 -3.16
CA LYS A 105 1.23 -20.20 -2.22
C LYS A 105 2.25 -19.08 -2.54
N PRO A 106 1.82 -17.82 -2.74
CA PRO A 106 2.74 -16.71 -2.94
C PRO A 106 3.57 -16.44 -1.67
N LEU A 107 4.70 -15.74 -1.83
CA LEU A 107 5.50 -15.28 -0.70
C LEU A 107 4.68 -14.40 0.25
N PHE A 108 3.85 -13.53 -0.32
CA PHE A 108 2.90 -12.69 0.40
C PHE A 108 1.47 -13.05 0.00
N ASP A 109 0.71 -13.53 0.99
CA ASP A 109 -0.71 -13.89 0.82
C ASP A 109 -1.54 -12.71 0.30
N HIS A 110 -2.49 -12.96 -0.61
CA HIS A 110 -3.39 -11.94 -1.16
C HIS A 110 -4.04 -11.11 -0.06
N LYS A 111 -4.50 -11.75 1.02
CA LYS A 111 -5.15 -11.07 2.14
C LYS A 111 -4.23 -10.09 2.85
N LEU A 112 -2.91 -10.26 2.78
CA LEU A 112 -1.95 -9.35 3.39
C LEU A 112 -1.91 -8.02 2.64
N TRP A 113 -1.71 -8.05 1.32
CA TRP A 113 -1.51 -6.84 0.50
C TRP A 113 -2.80 -6.24 -0.07
N ASN A 114 -3.89 -7.02 -0.11
CA ASN A 114 -5.20 -6.56 -0.54
C ASN A 114 -5.80 -5.50 0.41
N ILE A 115 -6.37 -4.47 -0.20
CA ILE A 115 -6.97 -3.32 0.47
C ILE A 115 -8.41 -3.01 0.04
N HIS A 116 -9.04 -3.85 -0.80
CA HIS A 116 -10.42 -3.63 -1.29
C HIS A 116 -11.40 -3.31 -0.16
N ASP A 117 -11.58 -4.25 0.77
CA ASP A 117 -12.55 -4.11 1.88
C ASP A 117 -12.20 -2.93 2.79
N ARG A 118 -10.90 -2.61 2.90
CA ARG A 118 -10.41 -1.51 3.72
C ARG A 118 -10.76 -0.17 3.11
N VAL A 119 -10.63 -0.06 1.79
CA VAL A 119 -11.02 1.14 1.05
C VAL A 119 -12.53 1.31 1.09
N ALA A 120 -13.30 0.23 0.93
CA ALA A 120 -14.76 0.24 1.08
C ALA A 120 -15.19 0.71 2.48
N ALA A 121 -14.51 0.24 3.54
CA ALA A 121 -14.75 0.63 4.93
C ALA A 121 -14.09 1.97 5.34
N ALA A 122 -13.57 2.77 4.40
CA ALA A 122 -12.86 4.04 4.65
C ALA A 122 -11.67 3.92 5.64
N VAL A 123 -11.08 2.74 5.77
CA VAL A 123 -9.90 2.47 6.60
C VAL A 123 -8.63 2.93 5.85
N PRO A 124 -7.65 3.58 6.52
CA PRO A 124 -6.46 4.11 5.85
C PRO A 124 -5.66 3.05 5.07
N ARG A 125 -5.42 3.28 3.77
CA ARG A 125 -4.68 2.34 2.88
C ARG A 125 -3.16 2.30 3.12
N SER A 126 -2.61 3.30 3.80
CA SER A 126 -1.19 3.39 4.14
C SER A 126 -0.99 3.98 5.53
N ASN A 127 0.24 3.87 6.02
CA ASN A 127 0.74 4.44 7.27
C ASN A 127 1.21 5.91 7.10
N ASN A 128 0.86 6.62 6.00
CA ASN A 128 1.34 7.99 5.71
C ASN A 128 1.11 8.97 6.87
N SER A 129 0.07 8.79 7.68
CA SER A 129 -0.17 9.60 8.87
C SER A 129 0.93 9.42 9.91
N MET A 130 1.37 8.18 10.13
CA MET A 130 2.48 7.85 11.03
C MET A 130 3.82 8.34 10.46
N GLU A 131 4.07 8.15 9.16
CA GLU A 131 5.30 8.64 8.52
C GLU A 131 5.38 10.16 8.52
N GLY A 132 4.26 10.83 8.23
CA GLY A 132 4.14 12.28 8.33
C GLY A 132 4.40 12.78 9.75
N TRP A 133 3.91 12.06 10.75
CA TRP A 133 4.21 12.37 12.15
C TRP A 133 5.68 12.13 12.50
N HIS A 134 6.28 11.00 12.10
CA HIS A 134 7.70 10.70 12.31
C HIS A 134 8.59 11.77 11.68
N ASN A 135 8.32 12.19 10.44
CA ASN A 135 9.07 13.24 9.77
C ASN A 135 8.91 14.59 10.49
N ALA A 136 7.67 14.98 10.83
CA ALA A 136 7.43 16.19 11.60
C ALA A 136 8.10 16.17 12.98
N PHE A 137 8.12 15.02 13.65
CA PHE A 137 8.80 14.85 14.93
C PHE A 137 10.32 14.92 14.78
N ALA A 138 10.91 14.19 13.83
CA ALA A 138 12.34 14.24 13.53
C ALA A 138 12.80 15.68 13.22
N ASN A 139 12.03 16.43 12.42
CA ASN A 139 12.31 17.84 12.14
C ASN A 139 12.20 18.73 13.38
N ARG A 140 11.30 18.43 14.32
CA ARG A 140 11.16 19.18 15.60
C ARG A 140 12.23 18.81 16.62
N VAL A 141 12.70 17.56 16.61
CA VAL A 141 13.86 17.11 17.39
C VAL A 141 15.10 17.83 16.87
N SER A 142 15.28 17.88 15.54
CA SER A 142 16.37 18.56 14.81
C SER A 142 17.77 18.12 15.25
N ILE A 143 17.91 16.91 15.77
CA ILE A 143 19.18 16.34 16.27
C ILE A 143 19.28 14.91 15.76
N SER A 144 20.38 14.55 15.09
CA SER A 144 20.60 13.21 14.53
C SER A 144 20.72 12.13 15.62
N HIS A 145 21.46 12.43 16.69
CA HIS A 145 21.70 11.52 17.81
C HIS A 145 21.44 12.24 19.15
N PRO A 146 20.16 12.45 19.53
CA PRO A 146 19.83 13.11 20.78
C PRO A 146 20.20 12.20 21.96
N THR A 147 20.71 12.80 23.04
CA THR A 147 20.82 12.09 24.32
C THR A 147 19.42 11.74 24.83
N VAL A 148 19.32 10.71 25.67
CA VAL A 148 18.04 10.29 26.27
C VAL A 148 17.32 11.47 26.95
N ILE A 149 18.07 12.35 27.62
CA ILE A 149 17.53 13.56 28.26
C ILE A 149 16.89 14.50 27.22
N LYS A 150 17.64 14.87 26.16
CA LYS A 150 17.13 15.74 25.09
C LYS A 150 15.95 15.12 24.37
N LEU A 151 15.98 13.81 24.13
CA LEU A 151 14.87 13.09 23.52
C LEU A 151 13.63 13.14 24.43
N THR A 152 13.79 12.90 25.73
CA THR A 152 12.71 12.96 26.71
C THR A 152 12.07 14.35 26.76
N GLU A 153 12.88 15.42 26.74
CA GLU A 153 12.36 16.79 26.67
C GLU A 153 11.53 17.04 25.41
N LYS A 154 12.00 16.57 24.25
CA LYS A 154 11.28 16.70 22.98
C LYS A 154 9.97 15.91 23.01
N ILE A 155 9.97 14.69 23.55
CA ILE A 155 8.75 13.88 23.72
C ILE A 155 7.75 14.58 24.64
N ARG A 156 8.19 15.16 25.76
CA ARG A 156 7.31 15.92 26.66
C ARG A 156 6.64 17.10 25.96
N ARG A 157 7.39 17.83 25.13
CA ARG A 157 6.83 18.94 24.33
C ARG A 157 5.80 18.46 23.31
N GLU A 158 6.05 17.32 22.67
CA GLU A 158 5.07 16.69 21.79
C GLU A 158 3.79 16.30 22.51
N GLN A 159 3.92 15.67 23.68
CA GLN A 159 2.79 15.28 24.50
C GLN A 159 1.94 16.49 24.87
N SER A 160 2.55 17.57 25.40
CA SER A 160 1.81 18.78 25.76
C SER A 160 1.07 19.41 24.56
N LYS A 161 1.66 19.36 23.37
CA LYS A 161 0.99 19.80 22.14
C LYS A 161 -0.23 18.95 21.83
N PHE A 162 -0.10 17.62 21.91
CA PHE A 162 -1.20 16.70 21.66
C PHE A 162 -2.33 16.84 22.68
N GLU A 163 -2.01 17.03 23.96
CA GLU A 163 -3.00 17.29 25.00
C GLU A 163 -3.80 18.57 24.70
N GLY A 164 -3.12 19.63 24.23
CA GLY A 164 -3.79 20.84 23.77
C GLY A 164 -4.68 20.63 22.53
N ASP A 165 -4.24 19.81 21.58
CA ASP A 165 -5.02 19.43 20.41
C ASP A 165 -6.24 18.57 20.80
N ILE A 166 -6.09 17.62 21.73
CA ILE A 166 -7.20 16.82 22.27
C ILE A 166 -8.22 17.71 22.97
N ALA A 167 -7.78 18.64 23.82
CA ALA A 167 -8.68 19.57 24.52
C ALA A 167 -9.51 20.40 23.54
N LYS A 168 -8.89 20.90 22.45
CA LYS A 168 -9.59 21.62 21.39
C LYS A 168 -10.64 20.74 20.69
N ILE A 169 -10.30 19.49 20.36
CA ILE A 169 -11.24 18.54 19.76
C ILE A 169 -12.43 18.29 20.70
N LEU A 170 -12.17 18.09 22.00
CA LEU A 170 -13.21 17.88 23.01
C LEU A 170 -14.12 19.11 23.17
N GLN A 171 -13.61 20.31 22.88
CA GLN A 171 -14.38 21.56 22.83
C GLN A 171 -15.12 21.76 21.48
N GLY A 172 -15.02 20.79 20.55
CA GLY A 172 -15.67 20.85 19.25
C GLY A 172 -14.91 21.66 18.18
N HIS A 173 -13.66 22.04 18.43
CA HIS A 173 -12.83 22.70 17.42
C HIS A 173 -12.28 21.70 16.41
N ASP A 174 -12.30 22.08 15.13
CA ASP A 174 -11.65 21.33 14.06
C ASP A 174 -10.13 21.52 14.05
N ILE A 175 -9.40 20.39 14.00
CA ILE A 175 -7.94 20.39 13.77
C ILE A 175 -7.64 19.94 12.34
N LYS A 176 -7.09 20.84 11.54
CA LYS A 176 -6.70 20.53 10.15
C LYS A 176 -5.46 19.62 10.14
N THR A 177 -5.66 18.34 9.87
CA THR A 177 -4.57 17.33 9.89
C THR A 177 -4.19 16.77 8.52
N LYS A 178 -5.09 16.81 7.51
CA LYS A 178 -4.83 16.24 6.18
C LYS A 178 -4.81 17.30 5.08
N LYS A 179 -3.82 17.23 4.18
CA LYS A 179 -3.82 18.00 2.93
C LYS A 179 -5.08 17.65 2.11
N ALA A 180 -5.75 18.67 1.56
CA ALA A 180 -6.99 18.50 0.81
C ALA A 180 -6.84 17.55 -0.40
N CYS A 181 -5.67 17.53 -1.05
CA CYS A 181 -5.38 16.64 -2.17
C CYS A 181 -5.49 15.15 -1.81
N ASN A 182 -4.97 14.74 -0.64
CA ASN A 182 -5.02 13.36 -0.19
C ASN A 182 -6.46 12.93 0.07
N ARG A 183 -7.27 13.81 0.69
CA ARG A 183 -8.69 13.54 0.95
C ARG A 183 -9.46 13.26 -0.35
N ARG A 184 -9.29 14.12 -1.35
CA ARG A 184 -9.91 13.96 -2.68
C ARG A 184 -9.49 12.65 -3.36
N LEU A 185 -8.21 12.27 -3.24
CA LEU A 185 -7.71 11.00 -3.76
C LEU A 185 -8.41 9.81 -3.08
N TYR A 186 -8.52 9.83 -1.74
CA TYR A 186 -9.23 8.79 -1.00
C TYR A 186 -10.70 8.68 -1.42
N GLU A 187 -11.39 9.81 -1.57
CA GLU A 187 -12.79 9.85 -2.01
C GLU A 187 -12.98 9.31 -3.44
N ARG A 188 -12.07 9.65 -4.39
CA ARG A 188 -12.12 9.09 -5.75
C ARG A 188 -11.93 7.58 -5.75
N VAL A 189 -10.91 7.10 -5.05
CA VAL A 189 -10.58 5.68 -5.00
C VAL A 189 -11.67 4.87 -4.29
N SER A 190 -12.25 5.41 -3.22
CA SER A 190 -13.39 4.80 -2.52
C SER A 190 -14.61 4.69 -3.42
N ARG A 191 -14.92 5.73 -4.21
CA ARG A 191 -16.00 5.65 -5.22
C ARG A 191 -15.77 4.57 -6.27
N LEU A 192 -14.54 4.41 -6.75
CA LEU A 192 -14.21 3.36 -7.71
C LEU A 192 -14.43 1.97 -7.11
N VAL A 193 -13.89 1.72 -5.91
CA VAL A 193 -14.03 0.42 -5.21
C VAL A 193 -15.49 0.10 -4.90
N ASN A 194 -16.28 1.07 -4.45
CA ASN A 194 -17.70 0.85 -4.16
C ASN A 194 -18.56 0.68 -5.42
N ALA A 195 -18.07 1.11 -6.58
CA ALA A 195 -18.71 0.92 -7.89
C ALA A 195 -18.09 -0.26 -8.66
N TYR A 196 -17.36 -1.15 -7.97
CA TYR A 196 -16.76 -2.32 -8.58
C TYR A 196 -17.83 -3.23 -9.17
N ASP A 197 -17.61 -3.66 -10.41
CA ASP A 197 -18.41 -4.62 -11.15
C ASP A 197 -17.46 -5.63 -11.80
N SER A 198 -17.66 -6.92 -11.49
CA SER A 198 -16.86 -8.01 -12.01
C SER A 198 -16.95 -8.16 -13.54
N SER A 199 -17.99 -7.64 -14.18
CA SER A 199 -18.10 -7.63 -15.65
C SER A 199 -17.21 -6.61 -16.34
N GLN A 200 -16.66 -5.63 -15.59
CA GLN A 200 -15.87 -4.51 -16.11
C GLN A 200 -14.48 -4.42 -15.45
N LEU A 201 -13.87 -5.57 -15.15
CA LEU A 201 -12.58 -5.69 -14.46
C LEU A 201 -11.46 -4.83 -15.08
N ASP A 202 -11.21 -4.93 -16.39
CA ASP A 202 -10.14 -4.18 -17.04
C ASP A 202 -10.34 -2.67 -16.94
N GLN A 203 -11.59 -2.22 -17.12
CA GLN A 203 -11.96 -0.81 -17.00
C GLN A 203 -11.78 -0.32 -15.57
N PHE A 204 -12.17 -1.13 -14.58
CA PHE A 204 -11.94 -0.85 -13.17
C PHE A 204 -10.44 -0.69 -12.88
N LEU A 205 -9.61 -1.64 -13.30
CA LEU A 205 -8.16 -1.58 -13.10
C LEU A 205 -7.54 -0.36 -13.78
N THR A 206 -7.97 -0.03 -14.99
CA THR A 206 -7.50 1.16 -15.72
C THR A 206 -7.84 2.44 -14.94
N ASN A 207 -9.06 2.54 -14.40
CA ASN A 207 -9.52 3.68 -13.61
C ASN A 207 -8.77 3.81 -12.28
N VAL A 208 -8.51 2.69 -11.61
CA VAL A 208 -7.71 2.67 -10.36
C VAL A 208 -6.26 3.00 -10.66
N ALA A 209 -5.68 2.44 -11.72
CA ALA A 209 -4.30 2.69 -12.16
C ALA A 209 -4.05 4.18 -12.42
N ALA A 210 -5.01 4.92 -12.98
CA ALA A 210 -4.92 6.37 -13.15
C ALA A 210 -4.74 7.14 -11.82
N ASN A 211 -5.12 6.55 -10.69
CA ASN A 211 -4.97 7.11 -9.34
C ASN A 211 -3.74 6.56 -8.59
N VAL A 212 -2.98 5.65 -9.20
CA VAL A 212 -1.71 5.13 -8.65
C VAL A 212 -0.56 6.06 -9.07
N THR A 213 0.25 6.43 -8.09
CA THR A 213 1.49 7.20 -8.25
C THR A 213 2.66 6.36 -7.76
N LEU A 214 3.69 6.25 -8.59
CA LEU A 214 4.97 5.58 -8.33
C LEU A 214 6.09 6.60 -8.37
#